data_AF-A0A955QNZ1-F1
#
_entry.id   AF-A0A955QNZ1-F1
#
_cell.length_a   1.000
_cell.length_b   1.000
_cell.length_c   1.000
_cell.angle_alpha   90.00
_cell.angle_beta   90.00
_cell.angle_gamma   90.00
#
_symmetry.space_group_name_H-M   'P 1'
#
loop_
_entity.id
_entity.type
_entity.pdbx_description
1 polymer ?
#
loop_
_entity_poly.entity_id
_entity_poly.type
_entity_poly.pdbx_seq_one_letter_code
_entity_poly.pdbx_strand_id
1 'polypeptide(L)'
;MIAVRHIPHDMNISQLPRLCDEESMKVHFEQQMRRERHPGDDRLIRSLQIRHIRYKPGRYAMVLYDIDFHNSSDRTAYPRTWYVRTFKKGKSAAEFQEAQERHWQGGGPHSLILHMADLECIAWGFPSDRKIASLPQLIDVHYLRHHVLPVLLEPHRLESWDITMLHTEVIHYVPEHTCTMRVTTSLQHPKTSTSTSFTV
;
A
#
# COMPACT_ATOMS: atom_id res chain seq x y z
N MET A 1 -14.27 10.22 12.58
CA MET A 1 -13.10 10.93 13.13
C MET A 1 -12.96 10.56 14.60
N ILE A 2 -12.03 9.66 14.94
CA ILE A 2 -11.62 9.49 16.33
C ILE A 2 -10.59 10.58 16.58
N ALA A 3 -11.00 11.67 17.21
CA ALA A 3 -10.05 12.62 17.77
C ALA A 3 -9.24 11.85 18.82
N VAL A 4 -7.96 11.58 18.54
CA VAL A 4 -7.04 10.97 19.50
C VAL A 4 -6.74 12.02 20.57
N ARG A 5 -7.69 12.23 21.49
CA ARG A 5 -7.61 13.30 22.49
C ARG A 5 -6.48 13.10 23.49
N HIS A 6 -5.93 11.88 23.58
CA HIS A 6 -4.76 11.55 24.40
C HIS A 6 -3.88 10.54 23.67
N ILE A 7 -2.80 11.02 23.03
CA ILE A 7 -1.74 10.15 22.53
C ILE A 7 -0.89 9.73 23.75
N PRO A 8 -0.72 8.43 24.02
CA PRO A 8 0.05 8.00 25.17
C PRO A 8 1.52 8.41 25.00
N HIS A 9 2.13 8.84 26.10
CA HIS A 9 3.57 9.06 26.14
C HIS A 9 4.26 7.72 26.42
N ASP A 10 4.89 7.12 25.41
CA ASP A 10 5.67 5.90 25.54
C ASP A 10 7.15 6.22 25.33
N MET A 11 7.94 6.10 26.40
CA MET A 11 9.38 6.37 26.37
C MET A 11 10.14 5.44 25.41
N ASN A 12 9.59 4.25 25.11
CA ASN A 12 10.20 3.31 24.17
C ASN A 12 9.77 3.57 22.72
N ILE A 13 8.78 4.45 22.51
CA ILE A 13 8.29 4.88 21.20
C ILE A 13 8.10 6.40 21.23
N SER A 14 9.21 7.11 21.47
CA SER A 14 9.23 8.57 21.60
C SER A 14 8.71 9.31 20.37
N GLN A 15 8.70 8.65 19.21
CA GLN A 15 8.17 9.18 17.95
C GLN A 15 6.63 9.08 17.82
N LEU A 16 5.93 8.39 18.72
CA LEU A 16 4.48 8.17 18.63
C LEU A 16 3.67 9.49 18.54
N PRO A 17 3.92 10.53 19.35
CA PRO A 17 3.21 11.81 19.20
C PRO A 17 3.36 12.40 17.80
N ARG A 18 4.56 12.27 17.21
CA ARG A 18 4.87 12.80 15.89
C ARG A 18 4.20 12.02 14.77
N LEU A 19 4.11 10.69 14.90
CA LEU A 19 3.37 9.84 13.95
C LEU A 19 1.87 10.15 13.95
N CYS A 20 1.33 10.58 15.09
CA CYS A 20 -0.08 10.96 15.20
C CYS A 20 -0.35 12.43 14.81
N ASP A 21 0.67 13.17 14.36
CA ASP A 21 0.56 14.53 13.88
C ASP A 21 0.63 14.55 12.35
N GLU A 22 -0.53 14.75 11.71
CA GLU A 22 -0.68 14.74 10.25
C GLU A 22 0.17 15.81 9.56
N GLU A 23 0.28 17.00 10.15
CA GLU A 23 1.08 18.10 9.58
C GLU A 23 2.56 17.80 9.67
N SER A 24 3.03 17.31 10.82
CA SER A 24 4.41 16.91 11.02
C SER A 24 4.81 15.76 10.10
N MET A 25 3.94 14.75 9.96
CA MET A 25 4.19 13.61 9.08
C MET A 25 4.15 13.99 7.61
N LYS A 26 3.27 14.90 7.20
CA LYS A 26 3.28 15.45 5.83
C LYS A 26 4.65 16.01 5.47
N VAL A 27 5.25 16.82 6.33
CA VAL A 27 6.58 17.39 6.12
C VAL A 27 7.64 16.30 5.94
N HIS A 28 7.58 15.24 6.76
CA HIS A 28 8.52 14.12 6.66
C HIS A 28 8.37 13.32 5.36
N PHE A 29 7.14 13.02 4.97
CA PHE A 29 6.88 12.36 3.69
C PHE A 29 7.39 13.21 2.52
N GLU A 30 7.11 14.51 2.51
CA GLU A 30 7.59 15.42 1.46
C GLU A 30 9.12 15.48 1.41
N GLN A 31 9.78 15.60 2.57
CA GLN A 31 11.24 15.62 2.65
C GLN A 31 11.85 14.31 2.15
N GLN A 32 11.32 13.17 2.60
CA GLN A 32 11.88 11.89 2.26
C GLN A 32 11.62 11.53 0.80
N MET A 33 10.41 11.77 0.29
CA MET A 33 10.11 11.63 -1.13
C MET A 33 11.03 12.51 -1.96
N ARG A 34 11.29 13.77 -1.58
CA ARG A 34 12.22 14.65 -2.30
C ARG A 34 13.66 14.11 -2.37
N ARG A 35 14.13 13.44 -1.31
CA ARG A 35 15.46 12.82 -1.28
C ARG A 35 15.58 11.61 -2.20
N GLU A 36 14.50 10.84 -2.33
CA GLU A 36 14.47 9.61 -3.13
C GLU A 36 14.01 9.84 -4.58
N ARG A 37 13.68 11.08 -4.96
CA ARG A 37 13.13 11.42 -6.28
C ARG A 37 14.10 11.21 -7.44
N HIS A 38 13.52 10.79 -8.56
CA HIS A 38 14.12 10.96 -9.87
C HIS A 38 14.02 12.44 -10.31
N PRO A 39 14.99 12.95 -11.09
CA PRO A 39 14.91 14.29 -11.69
C PRO A 39 13.59 14.48 -12.45
N GLY A 40 12.82 15.52 -12.12
CA GLY A 40 11.56 15.87 -12.79
C GLY A 40 10.27 15.56 -12.03
N ASP A 41 10.33 14.90 -10.87
CA ASP A 41 9.16 14.71 -10.01
C ASP A 41 8.94 15.98 -9.15
N ASP A 42 7.92 16.77 -9.45
CA ASP A 42 7.57 18.04 -8.78
C ASP A 42 6.36 17.92 -7.84
N ARG A 43 5.87 16.69 -7.62
CA ARG A 43 4.63 16.45 -6.87
C ARG A 43 4.71 17.04 -5.46
N LEU A 44 3.59 17.54 -4.94
CA LEU A 44 3.51 18.02 -3.56
C LEU A 44 2.40 17.28 -2.85
N ILE A 45 2.50 17.07 -1.54
CA ILE A 45 1.39 16.48 -0.80
C ILE A 45 0.35 17.58 -0.58
N ARG A 46 -0.87 17.37 -1.06
CA ARG A 46 -2.00 18.27 -0.75
C ARG A 46 -2.40 18.07 0.70
N SER A 47 -2.76 16.85 1.05
CA SER A 47 -3.18 16.45 2.39
C SER A 47 -2.66 15.07 2.75
N LEU A 48 -2.53 14.82 4.04
CA LEU A 48 -2.20 13.53 4.63
C LEU A 48 -3.15 13.32 5.81
N GLN A 49 -3.81 12.17 5.86
CA GLN A 49 -4.82 11.86 6.87
C GLN A 49 -4.52 10.52 7.51
N ILE A 50 -4.64 10.45 8.83
CA ILE A 50 -4.53 9.19 9.57
C ILE A 50 -5.82 8.41 9.41
N ARG A 51 -5.71 7.24 8.77
CA ARG A 51 -6.81 6.30 8.62
C ARG A 51 -6.93 5.35 9.81
N HIS A 52 -5.80 4.84 10.30
CA HIS A 52 -5.78 3.85 11.37
C HIS A 52 -4.46 3.86 12.14
N ILE A 53 -4.51 3.64 13.45
CA ILE A 53 -3.33 3.50 14.31
C ILE A 53 -3.39 2.16 15.02
N ARG A 54 -2.31 1.38 14.94
CA ARG A 54 -2.07 0.21 15.77
C ARG A 54 -0.86 0.45 16.65
N TYR A 55 -1.07 0.37 17.96
CA TYR A 55 -0.03 0.62 18.94
C TYR A 55 0.11 -0.58 19.87
N LYS A 56 1.33 -1.04 20.08
CA LYS A 56 1.69 -2.03 21.08
C LYS A 56 2.70 -1.40 22.06
N PRO A 57 2.29 -1.09 23.30
CA PRO A 57 3.14 -0.44 24.30
C PRO A 57 4.51 -1.09 24.44
N GLY A 58 5.55 -0.26 24.50
CA GLY A 58 6.94 -0.68 24.66
C GLY A 58 7.55 -1.38 23.45
N ARG A 59 6.80 -1.57 22.36
CA ARG A 59 7.24 -2.41 21.23
C ARG A 59 7.24 -1.70 19.89
N TYR A 60 6.06 -1.31 19.39
CA TYR A 60 5.95 -0.63 18.10
C TYR A 60 4.63 0.13 18.00
N ALA A 61 4.65 1.14 17.13
CA ALA A 61 3.47 1.80 16.60
C ALA A 61 3.46 1.64 15.09
N MET A 62 2.27 1.56 14.53
CA MET A 62 2.04 1.48 13.10
C MET A 62 0.88 2.41 12.76
N VAL A 63 1.09 3.32 11.82
CA VAL A 63 0.08 4.31 11.42
C VAL A 63 -0.15 4.18 9.92
N LEU A 64 -1.41 4.03 9.54
CA LEU A 64 -1.86 4.00 8.16
C LEU A 64 -2.37 5.39 7.79
N TYR A 65 -1.83 5.94 6.71
CA TYR A 65 -2.17 7.24 6.16
C TYR A 65 -2.77 7.10 4.77
N ASP A 66 -3.71 7.99 4.45
CA ASP A 66 -4.09 8.30 3.08
C ASP A 66 -3.49 9.67 2.71
N ILE A 67 -2.80 9.73 1.57
CA ILE A 67 -2.07 10.87 1.04
C ILE A 67 -2.71 11.28 -0.28
N ASP A 68 -3.06 12.55 -0.38
CA ASP A 68 -3.48 13.18 -1.62
C ASP A 68 -2.35 14.05 -2.19
N PHE A 69 -2.11 14.01 -3.49
CA PHE A 69 -1.02 14.70 -4.16
C PHE A 69 -1.53 15.83 -5.06
N HIS A 70 -0.82 16.97 -5.07
CA HIS A 70 -0.97 18.01 -6.09
C HIS A 70 -0.29 17.58 -7.40
N ASN A 71 -0.99 17.84 -8.51
CA ASN A 71 -0.55 17.61 -9.88
C ASN A 71 -0.45 16.11 -10.28
N SER A 72 -1.60 15.45 -10.46
CA SER A 72 -1.69 14.12 -11.07
C SER A 72 -2.10 14.18 -12.55
N SER A 73 -1.54 15.13 -13.32
CA SER A 73 -1.69 15.07 -14.79
C SER A 73 -1.10 13.76 -15.34
N ASP A 74 -0.10 13.18 -14.66
CA ASP A 74 0.43 11.86 -14.96
C ASP A 74 -0.24 10.74 -14.15
N ARG A 75 -0.68 9.72 -14.89
CA ARG A 75 -1.25 8.46 -14.41
C ARG A 75 -0.25 7.56 -13.66
N THR A 76 0.98 8.00 -13.42
CA THR A 76 1.98 7.28 -12.61
C THR A 76 1.71 7.55 -11.12
N ALA A 77 0.68 6.90 -10.61
CA ALA A 77 0.18 7.08 -9.25
C ALA A 77 1.21 6.62 -8.22
N TYR A 78 1.84 7.57 -7.51
CA TYR A 78 2.32 7.27 -6.16
C TYR A 78 1.14 6.71 -5.37
N PRO A 79 1.37 5.73 -4.50
CA PRO A 79 0.28 5.15 -3.78
C PRO A 79 -0.34 6.17 -2.85
N ARG A 80 -1.67 6.19 -2.83
CA ARG A 80 -2.41 7.06 -1.91
C ARG A 80 -2.34 6.52 -0.50
N THR A 81 -2.17 5.22 -0.32
CA THR A 81 -2.17 4.59 1.01
C THR A 81 -0.75 4.20 1.40
N TRP A 82 -0.30 4.71 2.55
CA TRP A 82 1.02 4.43 3.13
C TRP A 82 0.88 3.99 4.57
N TYR A 83 1.63 3.00 5.02
CA TYR A 83 1.77 2.75 6.44
C TYR A 83 3.20 2.96 6.91
N VAL A 84 3.33 3.54 8.10
CA VAL A 84 4.61 3.78 8.77
C VAL A 84 4.68 2.88 9.98
N ARG A 85 5.81 2.21 10.18
CA ARG A 85 6.09 1.39 11.35
C ARG A 85 7.31 1.91 12.10
N THR A 86 7.20 1.97 13.42
CA THR A 86 8.34 2.29 14.28
C THR A 86 9.24 1.08 14.53
N PHE A 87 10.51 1.40 14.76
CA PHE A 87 11.53 0.47 15.17
C PHE A 87 12.23 0.98 16.43
N LYS A 88 12.92 0.06 17.12
CA LYS A 88 13.84 0.44 18.19
C LYS A 88 14.99 1.25 17.61
N LYS A 89 15.55 2.15 18.43
CA LYS A 89 16.72 2.96 18.06
C LYS A 89 17.84 2.11 17.44
N GLY A 90 18.36 2.56 16.30
CA GLY A 90 19.41 1.90 15.53
C GLY A 90 18.98 0.65 14.77
N LYS A 91 17.68 0.31 14.71
CA LYS A 91 17.18 -0.88 14.01
C LYS A 91 16.52 -0.57 12.67
N SER A 92 16.01 0.65 12.48
CA SER A 92 15.29 1.01 11.25
C SER A 92 16.14 0.88 9.99
N ALA A 93 17.44 1.21 10.05
CA ALA A 93 18.33 1.15 8.90
C ALA A 93 18.54 -0.28 8.37
N ALA A 94 18.81 -1.24 9.27
CA ALA A 94 18.99 -2.64 8.88
C ALA A 94 17.70 -3.24 8.30
N GLU A 95 16.55 -2.92 8.92
CA GLU A 95 15.23 -3.36 8.46
C GLU A 95 14.86 -2.73 7.11
N PHE A 96 15.31 -1.50 6.84
CA PHE A 96 15.10 -0.83 5.57
C PHE A 96 15.90 -1.46 4.45
N GLN A 97 17.18 -1.77 4.69
CA GLN A 97 18.01 -2.48 3.73
C GLN A 97 17.39 -3.83 3.36
N GLU A 98 16.98 -4.61 4.36
CA GLU A 98 16.30 -5.89 4.12
C GLU A 98 15.00 -5.72 3.34
N ALA A 99 14.21 -4.68 3.64
CA ALA A 99 12.98 -4.39 2.92
C ALA A 99 13.23 -4.02 1.44
N GLN A 100 14.28 -3.24 1.16
CA GLN A 100 14.67 -2.90 -0.22
C GLN A 100 15.09 -4.14 -1.02
N GLU A 101 15.94 -4.99 -0.43
CA GLU A 101 16.43 -6.22 -1.10
C GLU A 101 15.26 -7.12 -1.52
N ARG A 102 14.26 -7.30 -0.64
CA ARG A 102 13.04 -8.06 -0.96
C ARG A 102 12.18 -7.39 -2.03
N HIS A 103 12.05 -6.06 -1.98
CA HIS A 103 11.25 -5.33 -2.95
C HIS A 103 11.86 -5.39 -4.36
N TRP A 104 13.19 -5.29 -4.45
CA TRP A 104 13.91 -5.38 -5.72
C TRP A 104 13.70 -6.72 -6.42
N GLN A 105 13.66 -7.82 -5.66
CA GLN A 105 13.37 -9.16 -6.19
C GLN A 105 11.94 -9.28 -6.76
N GLY A 106 11.01 -8.41 -6.35
CA GLY A 106 9.61 -8.42 -6.78
C GLY A 106 9.32 -7.69 -8.09
N GLY A 107 10.32 -7.05 -8.72
CA GLY A 107 10.18 -6.44 -10.05
C GLY A 107 9.27 -5.20 -10.14
N GLY A 108 8.90 -4.58 -9.02
CA GLY A 108 8.03 -3.40 -8.99
C GLY A 108 8.78 -2.09 -9.34
N PRO A 109 8.19 -1.20 -10.16
CA PRO A 109 8.80 0.09 -10.47
C PRO A 109 8.69 1.06 -9.28
N HIS A 110 9.82 1.72 -8.96
CA HIS A 110 10.02 2.72 -7.90
C HIS A 110 9.90 2.19 -6.47
N SER A 111 10.83 2.59 -5.59
CA SER A 111 10.85 2.18 -4.18
C SER A 111 9.63 2.76 -3.46
N LEU A 112 8.55 1.98 -3.32
CA LEU A 112 7.42 2.31 -2.45
C LEU A 112 7.77 2.07 -0.97
N ILE A 113 9.03 2.26 -0.60
CA ILE A 113 9.55 2.06 0.74
C ILE A 113 10.47 3.23 1.06
N LEU A 114 10.14 3.99 2.10
CA LEU A 114 10.88 5.18 2.52
C LEU A 114 11.50 4.94 3.90
N HIS A 115 12.75 5.36 4.10
CA HIS A 115 13.39 5.34 5.42
C HIS A 115 13.36 6.72 6.08
N MET A 116 12.64 6.85 7.18
CA MET A 116 12.61 8.05 8.01
C MET A 116 13.54 7.84 9.20
N ALA A 117 14.85 7.94 8.94
CA ALA A 117 15.91 7.57 9.88
C ALA A 117 15.83 8.34 11.21
N ASP A 118 15.50 9.63 11.16
CA ASP A 118 15.36 10.51 12.32
C ASP A 118 14.20 10.12 13.24
N LEU A 119 13.19 9.42 12.71
CA LEU A 119 12.06 8.89 13.46
C LEU A 119 12.22 7.40 13.83
N GLU A 120 13.30 6.76 13.40
CA GLU A 120 13.48 5.30 13.49
C GLU A 120 12.28 4.55 12.88
N CYS A 121 11.85 5.00 11.70
CA CYS A 121 10.66 4.52 11.04
C CYS A 121 10.95 4.09 9.59
N ILE A 122 10.12 3.17 9.09
CA ILE A 122 10.04 2.86 7.67
C ILE A 122 8.59 3.06 7.25
N ALA A 123 8.39 3.67 6.07
CA ALA A 123 7.09 3.79 5.44
C ALA A 123 7.02 2.84 4.23
N TRP A 124 5.90 2.17 4.04
CA TRP A 124 5.62 1.40 2.84
C TRP A 124 4.35 1.92 2.18
N GLY A 125 4.40 2.10 0.87
CA GLY A 125 3.28 2.48 0.03
C GLY A 125 2.63 1.25 -0.58
N PHE A 126 1.31 1.16 -0.50
CA PHE A 126 0.55 0.05 -1.11
C PHE A 126 0.84 -0.04 -2.63
N PRO A 127 1.04 -1.21 -3.24
CA PRO A 127 0.84 -2.56 -2.69
C PRO A 127 2.03 -3.13 -1.92
N SER A 128 3.11 -2.37 -1.73
CA SER A 128 4.29 -2.87 -1.03
C SER A 128 3.97 -3.04 0.45
N ASP A 129 4.05 -4.29 0.92
CA ASP A 129 3.78 -4.65 2.30
C ASP A 129 4.87 -5.61 2.80
N ARG A 130 5.28 -5.41 4.05
CA ARG A 130 6.37 -6.16 4.65
C ARG A 130 6.06 -7.65 4.79
N LYS A 131 4.80 -8.01 5.07
CA LYS A 131 4.38 -9.40 5.34
C LYS A 131 3.47 -9.99 4.28
N ILE A 132 2.73 -9.17 3.56
CA ILE A 132 1.84 -9.65 2.50
C ILE A 132 2.55 -9.55 1.14
N ALA A 133 3.53 -10.44 0.93
CA ALA A 133 4.42 -10.39 -0.23
C ALA A 133 3.70 -10.57 -1.59
N SER A 134 2.51 -11.18 -1.60
CA SER A 134 1.72 -11.40 -2.81
C SER A 134 0.93 -10.16 -3.27
N LEU A 135 0.87 -9.09 -2.48
CA LEU A 135 0.05 -7.91 -2.82
C LEU A 135 0.37 -7.27 -4.18
N PRO A 136 1.65 -7.07 -4.56
CA PRO A 136 1.97 -6.54 -5.88
C PRO A 136 1.40 -7.40 -7.02
N GLN A 137 1.40 -8.72 -6.86
CA GLN A 137 0.82 -9.66 -7.85
C GLN A 137 -0.71 -9.59 -7.85
N LEU A 138 -1.33 -9.45 -6.68
CA LEU A 138 -2.79 -9.40 -6.56
C LEU A 138 -3.42 -8.13 -7.13
N ILE A 139 -2.65 -7.04 -7.26
CA ILE A 139 -3.12 -5.83 -7.95
C ILE A 139 -2.74 -5.81 -9.44
N ASP A 140 -1.94 -6.77 -9.90
CA ASP A 140 -1.56 -6.90 -11.30
C ASP A 140 -2.68 -7.58 -12.09
N VAL A 141 -3.29 -6.81 -12.99
CA VAL A 141 -4.38 -7.26 -13.87
C VAL A 141 -3.98 -8.47 -14.73
N HIS A 142 -2.74 -8.51 -15.21
CA HIS A 142 -2.23 -9.63 -15.99
C HIS A 142 -2.10 -10.87 -15.11
N TYR A 143 -1.52 -10.73 -13.92
CA TYR A 143 -1.41 -11.85 -12.99
C TYR A 143 -2.78 -12.41 -12.60
N LEU A 144 -3.74 -11.53 -12.26
CA LEU A 144 -5.10 -11.94 -11.95
C LEU A 144 -5.77 -12.69 -13.09
N ARG A 145 -5.66 -12.16 -14.32
CA ARG A 145 -6.26 -12.76 -15.51
C ARG A 145 -5.72 -14.16 -15.81
N HIS A 146 -4.41 -14.37 -15.65
CA HIS A 146 -3.76 -15.60 -16.11
C HIS A 146 -3.55 -16.65 -15.01
N HIS A 147 -3.55 -16.25 -13.72
CA HIS A 147 -3.24 -17.17 -12.62
C HIS A 147 -4.33 -17.30 -11.57
N VAL A 148 -5.15 -16.25 -11.35
CA VAL A 148 -6.15 -16.25 -10.28
C VAL A 148 -7.55 -16.55 -10.81
N LEU A 149 -8.01 -15.78 -11.80
CA LEU A 149 -9.36 -15.91 -12.33
C LEU A 149 -9.68 -17.30 -12.92
N PRO A 150 -8.79 -17.98 -13.65
CA PRO A 150 -9.11 -19.31 -14.18
C PRO A 150 -9.52 -20.30 -13.08
N VAL A 151 -8.83 -20.27 -11.94
CA VAL A 151 -9.13 -21.12 -10.77
C VAL A 151 -10.45 -20.73 -10.11
N LEU A 152 -10.79 -19.44 -10.07
CA LEU A 152 -12.05 -18.96 -9.48
C LEU A 152 -13.27 -19.20 -10.39
N LEU A 153 -13.07 -19.29 -11.70
CA LEU A 153 -14.12 -19.48 -12.69
C LEU A 153 -14.43 -20.98 -12.94
N GLU A 154 -13.49 -21.88 -12.68
CA GLU A 154 -13.64 -23.33 -12.87
C GLU A 154 -14.88 -23.93 -12.18
N PRO A 155 -15.18 -23.62 -10.90
CA PRO A 155 -16.38 -24.15 -10.24
C PRO A 155 -17.69 -23.72 -10.92
N HIS A 156 -17.65 -22.65 -11.72
CA HIS A 156 -18.78 -22.10 -12.45
C HIS A 156 -18.80 -22.52 -13.93
N ARG A 157 -17.81 -23.30 -14.40
CA ARG A 157 -17.64 -23.71 -15.81
C ARG A 157 -17.48 -22.53 -16.76
N LEU A 158 -16.78 -21.49 -16.30
CA LEU A 158 -16.56 -20.23 -17.00
C LEU A 158 -15.08 -20.01 -17.38
N GLU A 159 -14.19 -20.95 -17.06
CA GLU A 159 -12.75 -20.86 -17.28
C GLU A 159 -12.35 -20.76 -18.76
N SER A 160 -13.19 -21.24 -19.67
CA SER A 160 -12.99 -21.15 -21.12
C SER A 160 -13.64 -19.91 -21.76
N TRP A 161 -14.25 -19.03 -20.97
CA TRP A 161 -14.88 -17.81 -21.48
C TRP A 161 -13.84 -16.69 -21.56
N ASP A 162 -13.98 -15.83 -22.56
CA ASP A 162 -13.06 -14.72 -22.76
C ASP A 162 -13.35 -13.59 -21.77
N ILE A 163 -12.31 -13.17 -21.03
CA ILE A 163 -12.37 -12.03 -20.12
C ILE A 163 -12.30 -10.74 -20.94
N THR A 164 -13.44 -10.07 -21.12
CA THR A 164 -13.55 -8.81 -21.90
C THR A 164 -13.31 -7.57 -21.05
N MET A 165 -13.63 -7.65 -19.75
CA MET A 165 -13.38 -6.59 -18.77
C MET A 165 -12.89 -7.19 -17.46
N LEU A 166 -11.93 -6.52 -16.83
CA LEU A 166 -11.46 -6.84 -15.49
C LEU A 166 -11.30 -5.54 -14.70
N HIS A 167 -12.00 -5.46 -13.58
CA HIS A 167 -11.91 -4.36 -12.63
C HIS A 167 -11.57 -4.90 -11.25
N THR A 168 -10.67 -4.21 -10.55
CA THR A 168 -10.19 -4.58 -9.23
C THR A 168 -10.36 -3.41 -8.27
N GLU A 169 -10.84 -3.70 -7.08
CA GLU A 169 -11.06 -2.70 -6.03
C GLU A 169 -10.52 -3.23 -4.71
N VAL A 170 -9.71 -2.43 -3.99
CA VAL A 170 -9.29 -2.77 -2.63
C VAL A 170 -10.41 -2.39 -1.66
N ILE A 171 -11.09 -3.39 -1.11
CA ILE A 171 -12.22 -3.20 -0.18
C ILE A 171 -11.72 -2.94 1.24
N HIS A 172 -10.69 -3.68 1.65
CA HIS A 172 -10.15 -3.61 2.99
C HIS A 172 -8.66 -3.86 2.98
N TYR A 173 -7.89 -3.05 3.69
CA TYR A 173 -6.46 -3.24 3.86
C TYR A 173 -6.05 -2.94 5.30
N VAL A 174 -5.42 -3.93 5.94
CA VAL A 174 -4.78 -3.84 7.25
C VAL A 174 -3.32 -4.23 7.06
N PRO A 175 -2.41 -3.25 7.11
CA PRO A 175 -0.99 -3.48 6.87
C PRO A 175 -0.43 -4.62 7.69
N GLU A 176 0.40 -5.47 7.09
CA GLU A 176 0.99 -6.68 7.68
C GLU A 176 0.01 -7.79 8.12
N HIS A 177 -1.30 -7.69 7.87
CA HIS A 177 -2.28 -8.69 8.30
C HIS A 177 -3.16 -9.20 7.17
N THR A 178 -3.89 -8.31 6.49
CA THR A 178 -4.90 -8.74 5.51
C THR A 178 -5.14 -7.67 4.46
N CYS A 179 -5.40 -8.11 3.24
CA CYS A 179 -6.00 -7.30 2.18
C CYS A 179 -7.16 -8.08 1.57
N THR A 180 -8.31 -7.43 1.42
CA THR A 180 -9.46 -7.95 0.71
C THR A 180 -9.67 -7.12 -0.53
N MET A 181 -9.64 -7.78 -1.68
CA MET A 181 -9.90 -7.18 -2.97
C MET A 181 -11.17 -7.76 -3.56
N ARG A 182 -11.96 -6.90 -4.18
CA ARG A 182 -13.06 -7.29 -5.05
C ARG A 182 -12.56 -7.34 -6.47
N VAL A 183 -12.88 -8.40 -7.17
CA VAL A 183 -12.58 -8.58 -8.58
C VAL A 183 -13.89 -8.75 -9.32
N THR A 184 -14.19 -7.82 -10.22
CA THR A 184 -15.36 -7.87 -11.10
C THR A 184 -14.88 -8.08 -12.52
N THR A 185 -15.43 -9.09 -13.20
CA THR A 185 -15.08 -9.40 -14.57
C THR A 185 -16.33 -9.60 -15.43
N SER A 186 -16.24 -9.14 -16.68
CA SER A 186 -17.20 -9.48 -17.72
C SER A 186 -16.62 -10.56 -18.61
N LEU A 187 -17.42 -11.57 -18.88
CA LEU A 187 -17.04 -12.76 -19.63
C LEU A 187 -17.92 -12.87 -20.87
N GLN A 188 -17.33 -13.34 -21.97
CA GLN A 188 -18.04 -13.63 -23.21
C GLN A 188 -17.77 -15.06 -23.64
N HIS A 189 -18.81 -15.79 -24.02
CA HIS A 189 -18.64 -17.15 -24.52
C HIS A 189 -17.98 -17.09 -25.90
N PRO A 190 -16.95 -17.89 -26.19
CA PRO A 190 -16.14 -17.74 -27.41
C PRO A 190 -16.91 -18.07 -28.69
N LYS A 191 -17.99 -18.86 -28.59
CA LYS A 191 -18.78 -19.33 -29.75
C LYS A 191 -20.18 -18.73 -29.84
N THR A 192 -20.64 -18.02 -28.81
CA THR A 192 -21.98 -17.43 -28.78
C THR A 192 -21.86 -15.98 -28.33
N SER A 193 -22.75 -15.10 -28.77
CA SER A 193 -22.78 -13.71 -28.30
C SER A 193 -23.29 -13.57 -26.85
N THR A 194 -23.23 -14.65 -26.06
CA THR A 194 -23.67 -14.69 -24.67
C THR A 194 -22.60 -14.07 -23.80
N SER A 195 -23.00 -13.18 -22.90
CA SER A 195 -22.14 -12.55 -21.92
C SER A 195 -22.66 -12.75 -20.50
N THR A 196 -21.76 -12.70 -19.53
CA THR A 196 -22.11 -12.73 -18.11
C THR A 196 -21.13 -11.88 -17.31
N SER A 197 -21.53 -11.50 -16.10
CA SER A 197 -20.67 -10.82 -15.13
C SER A 197 -20.39 -11.74 -13.96
N PHE A 198 -19.15 -11.73 -13.48
CA PHE A 198 -18.71 -12.49 -12.32
C PHE A 198 -18.00 -11.56 -11.33
N THR A 199 -18.34 -11.67 -10.05
CA THR A 199 -17.73 -10.85 -8.98
C THR A 199 -17.36 -11.76 -7.81
N VAL A 200 -16.14 -11.58 -7.32
CA VAL A 200 -15.56 -12.28 -6.16
C VAL A 200 -14.87 -11.29 -5.23
#